data_AF-A0A061EQ41-F1
#
_entry.id   AF-A0A061EQ41-F1
#
_cell.length_a   1.000
_cell.length_b   1.000
_cell.length_c   1.000
_cell.angle_alpha   90.00
_cell.angle_beta   90.00
_cell.angle_gamma   90.00
#
_symmetry.space_group_name_H-M   'P 1'
#
loop_
_entity.id
_entity.type
_entity.pdbx_description
1 polymer ?
#
loop_
_entity_poly.entity_id
_entity_poly.type
_entity_poly.pdbx_seq_one_letter_code
_entity_poly.pdbx_strand_id
1 'polypeptide(L)'
;MFRIQPQILLQSPPKLKEIGDTIKNMGFDPTGKRYLTALFVYSSMTKATWDSKVDHFKKLGWSEEEICKAFHLQPILMKTSEHKITAIMSFLVNKMGFTPSAIVILMSSLEKKIVPRGLFGKDLLSKTLA
;
A
#
# COMPACT_ATOMS: atom_id res chain seq x y z
N MET A 1 -0.79 11.24 -15.09
CA MET A 1 0.49 11.34 -14.36
C MET A 1 0.48 12.48 -13.34
N PHE A 2 0.13 13.72 -13.72
CA PHE A 2 0.00 14.87 -12.81
C PHE A 2 -1.24 14.88 -11.89
N ARG A 3 -2.23 14.01 -12.15
CA ARG A 3 -3.49 13.97 -11.37
C ARG A 3 -3.32 13.53 -9.91
N ILE A 4 -2.22 12.89 -9.55
CA ILE A 4 -2.12 12.20 -8.25
C ILE A 4 -1.57 13.10 -7.14
N GLN A 5 -0.72 14.10 -7.46
CA GLN A 5 -0.05 14.89 -6.43
C GLN A 5 0.62 16.18 -6.99
N PRO A 6 -0.11 17.28 -7.23
CA PRO A 6 0.48 18.53 -7.75
C PRO A 6 1.49 19.18 -6.80
N GLN A 7 1.33 18.92 -5.50
CA GLN A 7 2.16 19.46 -4.42
C GLN A 7 3.62 18.97 -4.40
N ILE A 8 4.01 18.01 -5.23
CA ILE A 8 5.45 17.71 -5.44
C ILE A 8 6.17 18.89 -6.10
N LEU A 9 5.46 19.66 -6.95
CA LEU A 9 6.00 20.82 -7.66
C LEU A 9 6.29 21.98 -6.71
N LEU A 10 5.77 21.91 -5.49
CA LEU A 10 5.98 22.89 -4.42
C LEU A 10 7.14 22.49 -3.50
N GLN A 11 7.74 21.30 -3.68
CA GLN A 11 8.91 20.89 -2.88
C GLN A 11 10.19 21.54 -3.44
N SER A 12 11.09 21.93 -2.54
CA SER A 12 12.38 22.49 -2.95
C SER A 12 13.22 21.42 -3.67
N PRO A 13 13.99 21.80 -4.71
CA PRO A 13 14.84 20.85 -5.44
C PRO A 13 15.82 20.04 -4.56
N PRO A 14 16.45 20.61 -3.51
CA PRO A 14 17.32 19.84 -2.61
C PRO A 14 16.56 18.74 -1.86
N LYS A 15 15.35 19.03 -1.38
CA LYS A 15 14.52 18.08 -0.65
C LYS A 15 14.03 16.95 -1.56
N LEU A 16 13.68 17.27 -2.81
CA LEU A 16 13.33 16.25 -3.79
C LEU A 16 14.49 15.32 -4.13
N LYS A 17 15.72 15.85 -4.17
CA LYS A 17 16.93 15.05 -4.36
C LYS A 17 17.14 14.08 -3.19
N GLU A 18 17.06 14.56 -1.96
CA GLU A 18 17.19 13.74 -0.75
C GLU A 18 16.15 12.60 -0.70
N ILE A 19 14.89 12.91 -1.02
CA ILE A 19 13.83 11.91 -1.10
C ILE A 19 14.13 10.92 -2.24
N GLY A 20 14.57 11.40 -3.40
CA GLY A 20 14.93 10.56 -4.53
C GLY A 20 16.06 9.57 -4.18
N ASP A 21 17.08 10.02 -3.46
CA ASP A 21 18.19 9.17 -3.02
C ASP A 21 17.73 8.16 -1.95
N THR A 22 16.82 8.55 -1.05
CA THR A 22 16.17 7.64 -0.11
C THR A 22 15.40 6.52 -0.83
N ILE A 23 14.59 6.88 -1.83
CA ILE A 23 13.81 5.91 -2.62
C ILE A 23 14.74 4.99 -3.44
N LYS A 24 15.86 5.49 -3.97
CA LYS A 24 16.88 4.65 -4.60
C LYS A 24 17.49 3.64 -3.64
N ASN A 25 17.84 4.09 -2.42
CA ASN A 25 18.40 3.22 -1.38
C ASN A 25 17.41 2.14 -0.93
N MET A 26 16.10 2.38 -1.06
CA MET A 26 15.05 1.37 -0.85
C MET A 26 14.91 0.37 -2.01
N GLY A 27 15.78 0.43 -3.03
CA GLY A 27 15.84 -0.53 -4.12
C GLY A 27 14.89 -0.25 -5.29
N PHE A 28 14.36 0.97 -5.42
CA PHE A 28 13.54 1.34 -6.57
C PHE A 28 14.42 1.70 -7.78
N ASP A 29 14.05 1.17 -8.95
CA ASP A 29 14.63 1.57 -10.24
C ASP A 29 14.16 2.98 -10.63
N PRO A 30 15.07 3.98 -10.75
CA PRO A 30 14.74 5.36 -11.10
C PRO A 30 13.98 5.53 -12.42
N THR A 31 14.10 4.58 -13.34
CA THR A 31 13.44 4.63 -14.66
C THR A 31 12.00 4.12 -14.61
N GLY A 32 11.63 3.40 -13.55
CA GLY A 32 10.35 2.74 -13.41
C GLY A 32 9.22 3.65 -12.95
N LYS A 33 7.99 3.36 -13.42
CA LYS A 33 6.77 4.04 -12.93
C LYS A 33 6.57 3.91 -11.42
N ARG A 34 7.05 2.82 -10.83
CA ARG A 34 6.98 2.56 -9.38
C ARG A 34 7.84 3.53 -8.60
N TYR A 35 9.05 3.86 -9.08
CA TYR A 35 9.91 4.87 -8.47
C TYR A 35 9.21 6.22 -8.41
N LEU A 36 8.63 6.68 -9.52
CA LEU A 36 7.89 7.93 -9.54
C LEU A 36 6.73 7.90 -8.53
N THR A 37 5.98 6.81 -8.50
CA THR A 37 4.87 6.64 -7.54
C THR A 37 5.36 6.69 -6.09
N ALA A 38 6.47 6.02 -5.78
CA ALA A 38 7.10 6.02 -4.46
C ALA A 38 7.59 7.42 -4.07
N LEU A 39 8.25 8.13 -5.00
CA LEU A 39 8.66 9.52 -4.82
C LEU A 39 7.46 10.43 -4.47
N PHE A 40 6.35 10.29 -5.18
CA PHE A 40 5.12 11.05 -4.89
C PHE A 40 4.49 10.71 -3.54
N VAL A 41 4.52 9.45 -3.14
CA VAL A 41 3.98 9.01 -1.85
C VAL A 41 4.86 9.53 -0.72
N TYR A 42 6.17 9.34 -0.82
CA TYR A 42 7.11 9.72 0.22
C TYR A 42 7.19 11.24 0.40
N SER A 43 7.22 12.00 -0.71
CA SER A 43 7.18 13.47 -0.66
C SER A 43 5.89 14.05 -0.11
N SER A 44 4.81 13.26 -0.06
CA SER A 44 3.52 13.70 0.48
C SER A 44 3.37 13.56 1.99
N MET A 45 4.35 12.95 2.66
CA MET A 45 4.24 12.57 4.06
C MET A 45 5.39 13.16 4.86
N THR A 46 5.11 13.48 6.12
CA THR A 46 6.18 13.76 7.07
C THR A 46 6.81 12.44 7.54
N LYS A 47 8.03 12.51 8.08
CA LYS A 47 8.69 11.35 8.69
C LYS A 47 7.81 10.71 9.78
N ALA A 48 7.21 11.53 10.64
CA ALA A 48 6.30 11.04 11.69
C ALA A 48 5.10 10.28 11.13
N THR A 49 4.50 10.76 10.03
CA THR A 49 3.39 10.06 9.38
C THR A 49 3.85 8.75 8.75
N TRP A 50 5.05 8.72 8.16
CA TRP A 50 5.64 7.49 7.62
C TRP A 50 5.88 6.45 8.72
N ASP A 51 6.52 6.85 9.81
CA ASP A 51 6.82 5.96 10.93
C ASP A 51 5.54 5.41 11.57
N SER A 52 4.49 6.24 11.75
CA SER A 52 3.16 5.79 12.19
C SER A 52 2.58 4.69 11.30
N LYS A 53 2.72 4.80 9.97
CA LYS A 53 2.25 3.76 9.05
C LYS A 53 3.02 2.46 9.22
N VAL A 54 4.35 2.55 9.31
CA VAL A 54 5.20 1.37 9.49
C VAL A 54 4.84 0.65 10.79
N ASP A 55 4.68 1.39 11.89
CA ASP A 55 4.28 0.85 13.18
C ASP A 55 2.88 0.24 13.14
N HIS A 56 1.96 0.83 12.38
CA HIS A 56 0.62 0.25 12.17
C HIS A 56 0.69 -1.11 11.47
N PHE A 57 1.52 -1.25 10.42
CA PHE A 57 1.72 -2.55 9.77
C PHE A 57 2.38 -3.57 10.71
N LYS A 58 3.36 -3.15 11.52
CA LYS A 58 3.97 -4.02 12.54
C LYS A 58 2.94 -4.54 13.55
N LYS A 59 2.03 -3.67 14.03
CA LYS A 59 0.90 -4.07 14.90
C LYS A 59 -0.06 -5.05 14.24
N LEU A 60 -0.16 -5.02 12.92
CA LEU A 60 -0.93 -5.98 12.12
C LEU A 60 -0.17 -7.29 11.84
N GLY A 61 1.00 -7.47 12.45
CA GLY A 61 1.80 -8.69 12.38
C GLY A 61 2.78 -8.77 11.21
N TRP A 62 3.01 -7.66 10.50
CA TRP A 62 3.94 -7.65 9.36
C TRP A 62 5.37 -7.44 9.82
N SER A 63 6.29 -8.21 9.23
CA SER A 63 7.73 -7.96 9.34
C SER A 63 8.15 -6.73 8.54
N GLU A 64 9.30 -6.14 8.89
CA GLU A 64 9.87 -5.02 8.12
C GLU A 64 10.13 -5.39 6.66
N GLU A 65 10.55 -6.64 6.41
CA GLU A 65 10.79 -7.13 5.05
C GLU A 65 9.48 -7.18 4.23
N GLU A 66 8.37 -7.62 4.83
CA GLU A 66 7.06 -7.62 4.17
C GLU A 66 6.55 -6.21 3.88
N ILE A 67 6.78 -5.27 4.81
CA ILE A 67 6.43 -3.86 4.62
C ILE A 67 7.22 -3.27 3.45
N CYS A 68 8.54 -3.51 3.42
CA CYS A 68 9.40 -3.08 2.32
C CYS A 68 8.97 -3.68 0.98
N LYS A 69 8.71 -5.01 0.93
CA LYS A 69 8.22 -5.69 -0.28
C LYS A 69 6.88 -5.11 -0.75
N ALA A 70 5.95 -4.85 0.16
CA ALA A 70 4.66 -4.29 -0.20
C ALA A 70 4.75 -2.84 -0.68
N PHE A 71 5.60 -2.03 -0.06
CA PHE A 71 5.88 -0.69 -0.54
C PHE A 71 6.50 -0.71 -1.94
N HIS A 72 7.43 -1.64 -2.20
CA HIS A 72 8.06 -1.80 -3.52
C HIS A 72 7.04 -2.19 -4.59
N LEU A 73 6.15 -3.14 -4.28
CA LEU A 73 5.11 -3.61 -5.19
C LEU A 73 4.01 -2.56 -5.43
N GLN A 74 3.59 -1.87 -4.36
CA GLN A 74 2.45 -0.95 -4.37
C GLN A 74 2.69 0.25 -3.43
N PRO A 75 3.42 1.29 -3.87
CA PRO A 75 3.72 2.43 -3.00
C PRO A 75 2.47 3.19 -2.53
N ILE A 76 1.40 3.18 -3.33
CA ILE A 76 0.12 3.84 -3.00
C ILE A 76 -0.49 3.31 -1.70
N LEU A 77 -0.10 2.09 -1.29
CA LEU A 77 -0.57 1.51 -0.05
C LEU A 77 -0.34 2.45 1.15
N MET A 78 0.82 3.11 1.23
CA MET A 78 1.16 4.00 2.34
C MET A 78 0.29 5.27 2.41
N LYS A 79 -0.40 5.63 1.33
CA LYS A 79 -1.40 6.72 1.32
C LYS A 79 -2.75 6.33 1.90
N THR A 80 -3.02 5.03 2.07
CA THR A 80 -4.31 4.55 2.57
C THR A 80 -4.42 4.83 4.07
N SER A 81 -5.60 5.23 4.56
CA SER A 81 -5.80 5.47 5.99
C SER A 81 -5.59 4.19 6.81
N GLU A 82 -5.09 4.33 8.04
CA GLU A 82 -4.81 3.17 8.93
C GLU A 82 -6.09 2.37 9.20
N HIS A 83 -7.21 3.07 9.45
CA HIS A 83 -8.52 2.45 9.61
C HIS A 83 -8.92 1.58 8.42
N LYS A 84 -8.71 2.07 7.19
CA LYS A 84 -9.03 1.33 5.98
C LYS A 84 -8.10 0.12 5.81
N ILE A 85 -6.81 0.26 6.10
CA ILE A 85 -5.86 -0.86 6.09
C ILE A 85 -6.32 -1.94 7.07
N THR A 86 -6.68 -1.57 8.31
CA THR A 86 -7.17 -2.52 9.32
C THR A 86 -8.45 -3.22 8.89
N ALA A 87 -9.41 -2.49 8.33
CA ALA A 87 -10.66 -3.07 7.85
C ALA A 87 -10.42 -4.09 6.73
N ILE A 88 -9.54 -3.76 5.77
CA ILE A 88 -9.12 -4.64 4.68
C ILE A 88 -8.44 -5.90 5.21
N MET A 89 -7.48 -5.73 6.11
CA MET A 89 -6.74 -6.83 6.73
C MET A 89 -7.68 -7.77 7.48
N SER A 90 -8.57 -7.24 8.32
CA SER A 90 -9.54 -8.03 9.07
C SER A 90 -10.46 -8.83 8.15
N PHE A 91 -10.94 -8.23 7.05
CA PHE A 91 -11.77 -8.95 6.08
C PHE A 91 -10.99 -10.07 5.36
N LEU A 92 -9.81 -9.77 4.84
CA LEU A 92 -9.06 -10.74 4.02
C LEU A 92 -8.48 -11.88 4.85
N VAL A 93 -7.90 -11.58 6.01
CA VAL A 93 -7.29 -12.59 6.88
C VAL A 93 -8.39 -13.34 7.63
N ASN A 94 -9.24 -12.64 8.39
CA ASN A 94 -10.17 -13.31 9.31
C ASN A 94 -11.39 -13.91 8.59
N LYS A 95 -11.94 -13.25 7.57
CA LYS A 95 -13.20 -13.69 6.93
C LYS A 95 -12.98 -14.57 5.70
N MET A 96 -11.85 -14.37 5.01
CA MET A 96 -11.54 -15.03 3.74
C MET A 96 -10.30 -15.94 3.80
N GLY A 97 -9.50 -15.93 4.87
CA GLY A 97 -8.36 -16.83 5.05
C GLY A 97 -7.16 -16.54 4.14
N PHE A 98 -7.05 -15.33 3.56
CA PHE A 98 -5.92 -14.96 2.71
C PHE A 98 -4.65 -14.71 3.51
N THR A 99 -3.50 -15.02 2.90
CA THR A 99 -2.18 -14.65 3.43
C THR A 99 -1.94 -13.13 3.30
N PRO A 100 -1.22 -12.51 4.24
CA PRO A 100 -0.87 -11.08 4.19
C PRO A 100 -0.22 -10.64 2.87
N SER A 101 0.59 -11.51 2.25
CA SER A 101 1.23 -11.26 0.96
C SER A 101 0.24 -11.04 -0.20
N ALA A 102 -0.91 -11.73 -0.21
CA ALA A 102 -1.94 -11.55 -1.23
C ALA A 102 -2.64 -10.17 -1.12
N ILE A 103 -2.58 -9.55 0.06
CA ILE A 103 -3.27 -8.29 0.37
C ILE A 103 -2.64 -7.11 -0.39
N VAL A 104 -1.33 -7.15 -0.64
CA VAL A 104 -0.58 -6.11 -1.37
C VAL A 104 -1.19 -5.84 -2.75
N ILE A 105 -1.64 -6.89 -3.44
CA ILE A 105 -2.25 -6.80 -4.78
C ILE A 105 -3.68 -6.26 -4.68
N LEU A 106 -4.39 -6.62 -3.62
CA LEU A 106 -5.83 -6.41 -3.46
C LEU A 106 -6.18 -5.00 -2.91
N MET A 107 -5.28 -4.36 -2.17
CA MET A 107 -5.55 -3.09 -1.47
C MET A 107 -6.04 -1.93 -2.35
N SER A 108 -5.62 -1.87 -3.62
CA SER A 108 -5.97 -0.76 -4.52
C SER A 108 -7.45 -0.76 -4.96
N SER A 109 -8.18 -1.87 -4.81
CA SER A 109 -9.53 -2.03 -5.37
C SER A 109 -10.56 -2.60 -4.38
N LEU A 110 -10.22 -2.66 -3.09
CA LEU A 110 -10.90 -3.57 -2.18
C LEU A 110 -12.37 -3.24 -1.91
N GLU A 111 -12.62 -2.01 -1.51
CA GLU A 111 -13.92 -1.58 -0.95
C GLU A 111 -15.04 -1.65 -2.00
N LYS A 112 -14.74 -1.28 -3.26
CA LYS A 112 -15.74 -1.24 -4.34
C LYS A 112 -15.79 -2.49 -5.20
N LYS A 113 -14.69 -3.27 -5.28
CA LYS A 113 -14.60 -4.39 -6.22
C LYS A 113 -14.35 -5.73 -5.55
N ILE A 114 -13.48 -5.82 -4.56
CA ILE A 114 -13.06 -7.13 -4.02
C ILE A 114 -13.97 -7.62 -2.91
N VAL A 115 -14.51 -6.75 -2.04
CA VAL A 115 -15.50 -7.19 -1.03
C VAL A 115 -16.75 -7.78 -1.69
N PRO A 116 -17.40 -7.12 -2.68
CA PRO A 116 -18.56 -7.71 -3.36
C PRO A 116 -18.23 -9.02 -4.08
N ARG A 117 -17.10 -9.08 -4.78
CA ARG A 117 -16.66 -10.27 -5.53
C ARG A 117 -16.26 -11.42 -4.61
N GLY A 118 -15.59 -11.14 -3.49
CA GLY A 118 -15.18 -12.14 -2.52
C GLY A 118 -16.36 -12.76 -1.80
N LEU A 119 -17.34 -11.95 -1.40
CA LEU A 119 -18.59 -12.45 -0.82
C LEU A 119 -19.39 -13.28 -1.83
N PHE A 120 -19.50 -12.81 -3.07
CA PHE A 120 -20.16 -13.55 -4.14
C PHE A 120 -19.48 -14.89 -4.45
N GLY A 121 -18.15 -14.92 -4.53
CA GLY A 121 -17.39 -16.16 -4.72
C GLY A 121 -17.57 -17.15 -3.57
N LYS A 122 -17.61 -16.67 -2.32
CA LYS A 122 -17.88 -17.51 -1.15
C LYS A 122 -19.31 -18.09 -1.18
N ASP A 123 -20.29 -17.29 -1.55
CA ASP A 123 -21.69 -17.73 -1.72
C ASP A 123 -21.81 -18.81 -2.82
N LEU A 124 -21.19 -18.59 -3.97
CA LEU A 124 -21.13 -19.59 -5.05
C LEU A 124 -20.48 -20.90 -4.59
N LEU A 125 -19.33 -20.83 -3.93
CA LEU A 125 -18.65 -22.03 -3.42
C LEU A 125 -19.52 -22.79 -2.42
N SER A 126 -20.21 -22.10 -1.51
CA SER A 126 -21.12 -22.75 -0.55
C SER A 126 -22.33 -23.44 -1.20
N LYS A 127 -22.76 -22.98 -2.39
CA LYS A 127 -23.88 -23.55 -3.14
C LYS A 127 -23.49 -24.69 -4.08
N THR A 128 -22.20 -24.82 -4.41
CA THR A 128 -21.70 -25.86 -5.33
C THR A 128 -21.12 -27.07 -4.57
N LEU A 129 -20.80 -26.90 -3.28
CA LEU A 129 -20.30 -27.92 -2.36
C LEU A 129 -21.39 -28.47 -1.41
N ALA A 130 -22.64 -28.09 -1.63
CA ALA A 130 -23.83 -28.62 -0.96
C ALA A 130 -24.67 -29.41 -1.98
#